data_AF-A0A941U431-F1
#
_entry.id   AF-A0A941U431-F1
#
_cell.length_a   1.000
_cell.length_b   1.000
_cell.length_c   1.000
_cell.angle_alpha   90.00
_cell.angle_beta   90.00
_cell.angle_gamma   90.00
#
_symmetry.space_group_name_H-M   'P 1'
#
loop_
_entity.id
_entity.type
_entity.pdbx_description
1 polymer ?
#
loop_
_entity_poly.entity_id
_entity_poly.type
_entity_poly.pdbx_seq_one_letter_code
_entity_poly.pdbx_strand_id
1 'polypeptide(L)'
;LLAGALVPVLAAGGWFGWKARRRQQAAEQLQIGLQAHFAHDRNLQVARNAYLVALREDPQLGRAHYYLGHVYALLVLPRDARTQFQLALRFAADLDDAQRDDAKAQLAALGDVDAMVPVARAAGPAAAPAAPTAPTATTATTATTATTATTATTATTATTAPTAPAPADAAAAVSASAAPAALPRPAPAAPPATAATPSVVSPRPPAVEAPAAGPVSPQAAAQQKPATASSPRSAAAAPGQAAPARLPRVPPSPERQRQVEAQVEALFAPAAQARLEAATALALDPAMAADALPSAIDRSLAALRDAPASAATAAGVANTLQLLLAASPATLRAQAPAVRQLADAAAALGDNQRAAARQLRQRVDQAGGEHPPVVYLQIASDAQRPLARTLAARLRAAGYTVPDAEVVGTRAPARTEVRTQGGSAPGWGRWLAQVLAELTGEPPKLSVLRAARPATDTFEIWLARDLCGARRVPACGD
;
A
#
# COMPACT_ATOMS: atom_id res chain seq x y z
N LEU A 1 -15.00 -25.96 51.74
CA LEU A 1 -16.19 -25.84 50.86
C LEU A 1 -16.38 -24.37 50.52
N LEU A 2 -16.65 -24.08 49.24
CA LEU A 2 -16.95 -22.76 48.63
C LEU A 2 -15.77 -21.87 48.24
N ALA A 3 -15.26 -22.08 47.02
CA ALA A 3 -14.72 -21.03 46.15
C ALA A 3 -14.79 -21.52 44.69
N GLY A 4 -16.01 -21.58 44.13
CA GLY A 4 -16.28 -22.01 42.76
C GLY A 4 -16.33 -20.84 41.79
N ALA A 5 -15.25 -20.68 41.03
CA ALA A 5 -15.09 -20.07 39.70
C ALA A 5 -16.17 -19.09 39.18
N LEU A 6 -15.79 -17.81 39.12
CA LEU A 6 -16.36 -16.81 38.22
C LEU A 6 -15.29 -16.44 37.17
N VAL A 7 -15.56 -16.84 35.90
CA VAL A 7 -15.28 -16.12 34.62
C VAL A 7 -13.79 -16.04 34.16
N PRO A 8 -13.43 -16.14 32.85
CA PRO A 8 -14.14 -15.52 31.73
C PRO A 8 -14.37 -16.30 30.42
N VAL A 9 -15.61 -16.14 29.94
CA VAL A 9 -15.96 -16.02 28.53
C VAL A 9 -15.50 -14.64 28.04
N LEU A 10 -14.34 -14.52 27.39
CA LEU A 10 -13.88 -13.25 26.78
C LEU A 10 -13.31 -13.37 25.36
N ALA A 11 -13.36 -14.53 24.72
CA ALA A 11 -12.83 -14.67 23.36
C ALA A 11 -13.82 -14.27 22.24
N ALA A 12 -15.14 -14.38 22.49
CA ALA A 12 -16.15 -14.15 21.44
C ALA A 12 -16.48 -12.66 21.20
N GLY A 13 -16.37 -11.79 22.22
CA GLY A 13 -16.75 -10.37 22.10
C GLY A 13 -15.85 -9.55 21.17
N GLY A 14 -14.57 -9.93 21.04
CA GLY A 14 -13.59 -9.19 20.22
C GLY A 14 -13.85 -9.27 18.71
N TRP A 15 -14.25 -10.44 18.21
CA TRP A 15 -14.48 -10.66 16.77
C TRP A 15 -15.76 -9.97 16.26
N PHE A 16 -16.85 -10.09 17.00
CA PHE A 16 -18.13 -9.44 16.65
C PHE A 16 -18.05 -7.91 16.79
N GLY A 17 -17.39 -7.41 17.85
CA GLY A 17 -17.15 -5.97 18.02
C GLY A 17 -16.24 -5.40 16.94
N TRP A 18 -15.21 -6.14 16.51
CA TRP A 18 -14.32 -5.74 15.41
C TRP A 18 -15.05 -5.72 14.05
N LYS A 19 -15.87 -6.73 13.74
CA LYS A 19 -16.65 -6.78 12.50
C LYS A 19 -17.69 -5.64 12.43
N ALA A 20 -18.34 -5.34 13.57
CA ALA A 20 -19.27 -4.22 13.66
C ALA A 20 -18.59 -2.86 13.45
N ARG A 21 -17.42 -2.66 14.08
CA ARG A 21 -16.63 -1.43 13.90
C ARG A 21 -16.17 -1.24 12.45
N ARG A 22 -15.74 -2.31 11.77
CA ARG A 22 -15.37 -2.24 10.34
C ARG A 22 -16.54 -1.86 9.45
N ARG A 23 -17.74 -2.41 9.68
CA ARG A 23 -18.95 -2.00 8.95
C ARG A 23 -19.29 -0.53 9.17
N GLN A 24 -19.12 -0.04 10.40
CA GLN A 24 -19.33 1.37 10.71
C GLN A 24 -18.32 2.26 9.97
N GLN A 25 -17.03 1.90 9.95
CA GLN A 25 -16.01 2.63 9.19
C GLN A 25 -16.26 2.56 7.67
N ALA A 26 -16.70 1.41 7.16
CA ALA A 26 -17.10 1.26 5.75
C ALA A 26 -18.25 2.21 5.41
N ALA A 27 -19.26 2.28 6.29
CA ALA A 27 -20.40 3.18 6.13
C ALA A 27 -19.98 4.66 6.20
N GLU A 28 -19.07 5.03 7.09
CA GLU A 28 -18.52 6.39 7.17
C GLU A 28 -17.79 6.77 5.88
N GLN A 29 -16.94 5.88 5.36
CA GLN A 29 -16.22 6.13 4.10
C GLN A 29 -17.15 6.14 2.89
N LEU A 30 -18.19 5.30 2.88
CA LEU A 30 -19.26 5.38 1.89
C LEU A 30 -19.93 6.75 1.92
N GLN A 31 -20.23 7.31 3.09
CA GLN A 31 -20.81 8.66 3.23
C GLN A 31 -19.87 9.76 2.74
N ILE A 32 -18.58 9.70 3.07
CA ILE A 32 -17.57 10.64 2.56
C ILE A 32 -17.53 10.57 1.02
N GLY A 33 -17.57 9.36 0.46
CA GLY A 33 -17.60 9.15 -0.98
C GLY A 33 -18.84 9.74 -1.64
N LEU A 34 -20.02 9.53 -1.03
CA LEU A 34 -21.29 10.09 -1.48
C LEU A 34 -21.28 11.62 -1.47
N GLN A 35 -20.80 12.22 -0.38
CA GLN A 35 -20.67 13.67 -0.26
C GLN A 35 -19.76 14.23 -1.37
N ALA A 36 -18.61 13.62 -1.61
CA ALA A 36 -17.70 14.06 -2.69
C ALA A 36 -18.27 13.81 -4.10
N HIS A 37 -19.05 12.74 -4.29
CA HIS A 37 -19.63 12.37 -5.59
C HIS A 37 -20.80 13.29 -5.98
N PHE A 38 -21.60 13.70 -4.99
CA PHE A 38 -22.84 14.46 -5.21
C PHE A 38 -22.78 15.91 -4.73
N ALA A 39 -21.62 16.38 -4.25
CA ALA A 39 -21.40 17.80 -3.98
C ALA A 39 -21.61 18.67 -5.23
N HIS A 40 -21.92 19.95 -5.02
CA HIS A 40 -22.02 20.96 -6.07
C HIS A 40 -20.74 20.99 -6.92
N ASP A 41 -19.58 21.05 -6.25
CA ASP A 41 -18.27 20.84 -6.86
C ASP A 41 -17.88 19.36 -6.74
N ARG A 42 -18.40 18.55 -7.67
CA ARG A 42 -18.15 17.10 -7.70
C ARG A 42 -16.65 16.79 -7.74
N ASN A 43 -16.17 15.98 -6.79
CA ASN A 43 -14.79 15.51 -6.73
C ASN A 43 -14.71 13.98 -6.90
N LEU A 44 -14.62 13.55 -8.16
CA LEU A 44 -14.62 12.12 -8.54
C LEU A 44 -13.42 11.35 -7.97
N GLN A 45 -12.27 11.99 -7.76
CA GLN A 45 -11.09 11.31 -7.22
C GLN A 45 -11.23 11.06 -5.71
N VAL A 46 -11.75 12.03 -4.96
CA VAL A 46 -12.07 11.82 -3.53
C VAL A 46 -13.18 10.78 -3.38
N ALA A 47 -14.23 10.86 -4.19
CA ALA A 47 -15.31 9.87 -4.20
C ALA A 47 -14.78 8.45 -4.46
N ARG A 48 -13.99 8.29 -5.53
CA ARG A 48 -13.33 7.02 -5.87
C ARG A 48 -12.53 6.47 -4.69
N ASN A 49 -11.66 7.29 -4.09
CA ASN A 49 -10.80 6.86 -3.01
C ASN A 49 -11.60 6.46 -1.78
N ALA A 50 -12.61 7.24 -1.40
CA ALA A 50 -13.48 6.94 -0.27
C ALA A 50 -14.24 5.62 -0.47
N TYR A 51 -14.76 5.35 -1.68
CA TYR A 51 -15.37 4.04 -1.98
C TYR A 51 -14.35 2.90 -1.97
N LEU A 52 -13.13 3.11 -2.46
CA LEU A 52 -12.07 2.10 -2.38
C LEU A 52 -11.66 1.81 -0.93
N VAL A 53 -11.65 2.82 -0.05
CA VAL A 53 -11.43 2.63 1.40
C VAL A 53 -12.62 1.90 2.02
N ALA A 54 -13.86 2.27 1.67
CA ALA A 54 -15.06 1.58 2.14
C ALA A 54 -15.05 0.08 1.77
N LEU A 55 -14.67 -0.24 0.53
CA LEU A 55 -14.51 -1.63 0.06
C LEU A 55 -13.31 -2.34 0.68
N ARG A 56 -12.31 -1.59 1.17
CA ARG A 56 -11.22 -2.16 1.97
C ARG A 56 -11.70 -2.52 3.39
N GLU A 57 -12.67 -1.79 3.93
CA GLU A 57 -13.31 -2.09 5.21
C GLU A 57 -14.32 -3.23 5.10
N ASP A 58 -15.18 -3.21 4.08
CA ASP A 58 -16.17 -4.25 3.80
C ASP A 58 -16.19 -4.56 2.29
N PRO A 59 -15.46 -5.62 1.85
CA PRO A 59 -15.39 -6.00 0.43
C PRO A 59 -16.70 -6.51 -0.15
N GLN A 60 -17.73 -6.74 0.67
CA GLN A 60 -19.05 -7.20 0.24
C GLN A 60 -20.08 -6.07 0.35
N LEU A 61 -19.65 -4.83 0.53
CA LEU A 61 -20.53 -3.66 0.56
C LEU A 61 -20.97 -3.34 -0.88
N GLY A 62 -22.06 -3.95 -1.32
CA GLY A 62 -22.58 -3.84 -2.68
C GLY A 62 -22.83 -2.38 -3.07
N ARG A 63 -23.31 -1.56 -2.14
CA ARG A 63 -23.60 -0.15 -2.40
C ARG A 63 -22.34 0.66 -2.69
N ALA A 64 -21.20 0.31 -2.10
CA ALA A 64 -19.91 0.94 -2.46
C ALA A 64 -19.43 0.50 -3.85
N HIS A 65 -19.62 -0.77 -4.23
CA HIS A 65 -19.37 -1.23 -5.60
C HIS A 65 -20.25 -0.49 -6.61
N TYR A 66 -21.54 -0.30 -6.30
CA TYR A 66 -22.51 0.41 -7.15
C TYR A 66 -22.06 1.85 -7.47
N TYR A 67 -21.69 2.62 -6.44
CA TYR A 67 -21.25 4.00 -6.65
C TYR A 67 -19.85 4.09 -7.25
N LEU A 68 -18.96 3.16 -6.93
CA LEU A 68 -17.64 3.10 -7.57
C LEU A 68 -17.77 2.81 -9.09
N GLY A 69 -18.74 1.97 -9.48
CA GLY A 69 -19.08 1.74 -10.90
C GLY A 69 -19.48 3.02 -11.62
N HIS A 70 -20.33 3.84 -11.01
CA HIS A 70 -20.71 5.16 -11.55
C HIS A 70 -19.51 6.12 -11.65
N VAL A 71 -18.67 6.16 -10.61
CA VAL A 71 -17.46 6.99 -10.64
C VAL A 71 -16.53 6.55 -11.78
N TYR A 72 -16.35 5.25 -12.00
CA TYR A 72 -15.57 4.76 -13.13
C TYR A 72 -16.21 5.07 -14.49
N ALA A 73 -17.53 4.98 -14.62
CA ALA A 73 -18.21 5.39 -15.84
C ALA A 73 -17.99 6.89 -16.15
N LEU A 74 -18.11 7.76 -15.13
CA LEU A 74 -17.86 9.21 -15.25
C LEU A 74 -16.39 9.55 -15.54
N LEU A 75 -15.46 8.70 -15.11
CA LEU A 75 -14.04 8.81 -15.43
C LEU A 75 -13.68 8.18 -16.79
N VAL A 76 -14.67 7.74 -17.56
CA VAL A 76 -14.50 7.11 -18.90
C VAL A 76 -13.67 5.82 -18.82
N LEU A 77 -13.93 5.01 -17.78
CA LEU A 77 -13.30 3.71 -17.53
C LEU A 77 -14.35 2.58 -17.60
N PRO A 78 -14.84 2.23 -18.81
CA PRO A 78 -16.01 1.36 -18.98
C PRO A 78 -15.78 -0.10 -18.52
N ARG A 79 -14.55 -0.63 -18.66
CA ARG A 79 -14.20 -1.97 -18.15
C ARG A 79 -14.28 -2.04 -16.62
N ASP A 80 -13.65 -1.08 -15.94
CA ASP A 80 -13.68 -1.01 -14.48
C ASP A 80 -15.12 -0.78 -13.97
N ALA A 81 -15.87 0.10 -14.62
CA ALA A 81 -17.27 0.35 -14.31
C ALA A 81 -18.10 -0.95 -14.40
N ARG A 82 -17.94 -1.71 -15.48
CA ARG A 82 -18.61 -3.01 -15.66
C ARG A 82 -18.27 -3.99 -14.56
N THR A 83 -16.99 -4.15 -14.21
CA THR A 83 -16.57 -5.03 -13.09
C THR A 83 -17.24 -4.62 -11.78
N GLN A 84 -17.29 -3.32 -11.48
CA GLN A 84 -17.89 -2.86 -10.23
C GLN A 84 -19.42 -3.07 -10.20
N PHE A 85 -20.13 -2.84 -11.31
CA PHE A 85 -21.56 -3.13 -11.36
C PHE A 85 -21.88 -4.63 -11.23
N GLN A 86 -21.03 -5.51 -11.79
CA GLN A 86 -21.15 -6.97 -11.57
C GLN A 86 -20.97 -7.34 -10.10
N LEU A 87 -19.97 -6.75 -9.43
CA LEU A 87 -19.73 -6.97 -8.00
C LEU A 87 -20.86 -6.40 -7.14
N ALA A 88 -21.44 -5.26 -7.51
CA ALA A 88 -22.59 -4.68 -6.82
C ALA A 88 -23.80 -5.61 -6.83
N LEU A 89 -24.11 -6.23 -7.98
CA LEU A 89 -25.19 -7.22 -8.09
C LEU A 89 -24.85 -8.54 -7.39
N ARG A 90 -23.57 -8.95 -7.38
CA ARG A 90 -23.12 -10.13 -6.63
C ARG A 90 -23.28 -9.95 -5.13
N PHE A 91 -23.09 -8.74 -4.63
CA PHE A 91 -23.19 -8.38 -3.21
C PHE A 91 -24.41 -7.51 -2.91
N ALA A 92 -25.55 -7.82 -3.53
CA ALA A 92 -26.75 -6.95 -3.53
C ALA A 92 -27.52 -6.84 -2.20
N ALA A 93 -26.96 -7.34 -1.09
CA ALA A 93 -27.65 -7.42 0.20
C ALA A 93 -28.00 -6.04 0.79
N ASP A 94 -27.23 -5.00 0.43
CA ASP A 94 -27.38 -3.62 0.87
C ASP A 94 -27.83 -2.65 -0.24
N LEU A 95 -28.22 -3.19 -1.42
CA LEU A 95 -28.83 -2.40 -2.49
C LEU A 95 -30.35 -2.37 -2.35
N ASP A 96 -30.94 -1.23 -2.68
CA ASP A 96 -32.38 -1.14 -2.95
C ASP A 96 -32.72 -1.63 -4.36
N ASP A 97 -34.02 -1.82 -4.65
CA ASP A 97 -34.48 -2.31 -5.96
C ASP A 97 -34.10 -1.38 -7.10
N ALA A 98 -34.17 -0.07 -6.90
CA ALA A 98 -33.81 0.91 -7.91
C ALA A 98 -32.32 0.84 -8.27
N GLN A 99 -31.44 0.70 -7.27
CA GLN A 99 -30.00 0.52 -7.46
C GLN A 99 -29.69 -0.80 -8.16
N ARG A 100 -30.41 -1.88 -7.85
CA ARG A 100 -30.26 -3.16 -8.55
C ARG A 100 -30.65 -3.03 -10.02
N ASP A 101 -31.77 -2.40 -10.31
CA ASP A 101 -32.27 -2.28 -11.67
C ASP A 101 -31.44 -1.30 -12.50
N ASP A 102 -31.01 -0.19 -11.92
CA ASP A 102 -30.04 0.71 -12.53
C ASP A 102 -28.71 0.00 -12.79
N ALA A 103 -28.14 -0.75 -11.83
CA ALA A 103 -26.90 -1.50 -12.05
C ALA A 103 -27.01 -2.51 -13.22
N LYS A 104 -28.15 -3.18 -13.37
CA LYS A 104 -28.43 -4.05 -14.54
C LYS A 104 -28.50 -3.23 -15.84
N ALA A 105 -29.17 -2.09 -15.83
CA ALA A 105 -29.26 -1.19 -16.97
C ALA A 105 -27.89 -0.64 -17.38
N GLN A 106 -27.06 -0.23 -16.42
CA GLN A 106 -25.68 0.22 -16.66
C GLN A 106 -24.84 -0.91 -17.27
N LEU A 107 -24.97 -2.16 -16.79
CA LEU A 107 -24.28 -3.31 -17.39
C LEU A 107 -24.72 -3.61 -18.82
N ALA A 108 -26.01 -3.43 -19.13
CA ALA A 108 -26.53 -3.57 -20.49
C ALA A 108 -26.01 -2.44 -21.39
N ALA A 109 -25.99 -1.20 -20.90
CA ALA A 109 -25.50 -0.04 -21.64
C ALA A 109 -23.99 -0.08 -21.89
N LEU A 110 -23.20 -0.57 -20.94
CA LEU A 110 -21.76 -0.76 -21.09
C LEU A 110 -21.42 -1.89 -22.08
N GLY A 111 -22.37 -2.78 -22.38
CA GLY A 111 -22.19 -3.87 -23.33
C GLY A 111 -21.04 -4.82 -22.97
N ASP A 112 -20.64 -5.65 -23.93
CA ASP A 112 -19.40 -6.42 -23.81
C ASP A 112 -18.23 -5.58 -24.34
N VAL A 113 -17.56 -4.87 -23.43
CA VAL A 113 -16.47 -3.95 -23.78
C VAL A 113 -15.25 -4.66 -24.36
N ASP A 114 -15.15 -5.99 -24.22
CA ASP A 114 -14.12 -6.82 -24.85
C ASP A 114 -14.51 -7.28 -26.27
N ALA A 115 -15.78 -7.14 -26.66
CA ALA A 115 -16.24 -7.37 -28.03
C ALA A 115 -16.05 -6.14 -28.95
N MET A 116 -15.67 -4.98 -28.40
CA MET A 116 -15.37 -3.77 -29.18
C MET A 116 -13.86 -3.48 -29.20
N VAL A 117 -13.19 -3.95 -30.27
CA VAL A 117 -12.28 -3.23 -31.21
C VAL A 117 -11.36 -4.25 -31.92
N PRO A 118 -11.11 -4.19 -33.25
CA PRO A 118 -11.41 -3.09 -34.16
C PRO A 118 -12.38 -3.40 -35.30
N VAL A 119 -13.00 -2.32 -35.78
CA VAL A 119 -13.38 -2.11 -37.17
C VAL A 119 -12.29 -2.65 -38.08
N ALA A 120 -12.65 -3.62 -38.93
CA ALA A 120 -11.82 -4.05 -40.03
C ALA A 120 -11.40 -2.81 -40.84
N ARG A 121 -10.12 -2.45 -40.76
CA ARG A 121 -9.48 -1.62 -41.78
C ARG A 121 -9.60 -2.41 -43.07
N ALA A 122 -10.54 -2.01 -43.93
CA ALA A 122 -10.62 -2.53 -45.29
C ALA A 122 -9.21 -2.49 -45.89
N ALA A 123 -8.74 -3.65 -46.34
CA ALA A 123 -7.50 -3.77 -47.08
C ALA A 123 -7.65 -2.95 -48.37
N GLY A 124 -7.09 -1.75 -48.38
CA GLY A 124 -6.77 -1.04 -49.61
C GLY A 124 -5.49 -1.63 -50.20
N PRO A 125 -5.46 -1.96 -51.50
CA PRO A 125 -4.25 -2.48 -52.14
C PRO A 125 -3.18 -1.39 -52.32
N ALA A 126 -1.97 -1.87 -52.58
CA ALA A 126 -0.69 -1.19 -52.55
C ALA A 126 -0.51 0.04 -53.48
N ALA A 127 0.48 0.87 -53.09
CA ALA A 127 1.25 1.91 -53.80
C ALA A 127 1.31 1.79 -55.35
N ALA A 128 1.42 2.83 -56.20
CA ALA A 128 1.73 4.29 -56.18
C ALA A 128 1.49 4.83 -57.65
N PRO A 129 1.93 6.02 -58.11
CA PRO A 129 1.90 7.41 -57.62
C PRO A 129 1.27 8.44 -58.61
N ALA A 130 1.27 9.72 -58.21
CA ALA A 130 1.30 10.98 -58.99
C ALA A 130 -0.03 11.68 -59.41
N ALA A 131 -0.09 12.97 -59.01
CA ALA A 131 -1.02 14.04 -59.44
C ALA A 131 -0.77 14.43 -60.93
N PRO A 132 -1.60 15.23 -61.66
CA PRO A 132 -2.37 16.44 -61.26
C PRO A 132 -3.85 16.41 -61.77
N THR A 133 -4.79 17.32 -61.50
CA THR A 133 -4.90 18.76 -61.82
C THR A 133 -6.29 19.23 -61.32
N ALA A 134 -6.44 20.48 -60.86
CA ALA A 134 -7.74 21.15 -60.68
C ALA A 134 -8.39 21.44 -62.08
N PRO A 135 -9.68 21.84 -62.28
CA PRO A 135 -10.36 22.93 -61.55
C PRO A 135 -11.93 22.91 -61.44
N THR A 136 -12.44 23.97 -60.78
CA THR A 136 -13.72 24.71 -60.99
C THR A 136 -15.06 24.27 -60.37
N ALA A 137 -15.53 25.15 -59.45
CA ALA A 137 -16.85 25.74 -59.20
C ALA A 137 -18.17 24.98 -59.49
N THR A 138 -19.16 25.14 -58.59
CA THR A 138 -20.40 25.97 -58.77
C THR A 138 -21.43 25.72 -57.65
N THR A 139 -21.74 26.80 -56.92
CA THR A 139 -23.03 27.32 -56.41
C THR A 139 -24.22 26.41 -56.05
N ALA A 140 -24.79 26.63 -54.85
CA ALA A 140 -26.22 26.93 -54.51
C ALA A 140 -26.50 26.52 -53.04
N THR A 141 -26.92 27.35 -52.06
CA THR A 141 -28.02 28.33 -51.89
C THR A 141 -29.22 27.74 -51.11
N THR A 142 -29.43 28.29 -49.89
CA THR A 142 -30.64 28.41 -49.01
C THR A 142 -31.40 27.20 -48.44
N ALA A 143 -31.59 27.20 -47.11
CA ALA A 143 -32.83 27.57 -46.39
C ALA A 143 -32.72 27.12 -44.90
N THR A 144 -32.51 28.02 -43.93
CA THR A 144 -33.52 28.67 -43.05
C THR A 144 -34.67 27.76 -42.59
N THR A 145 -34.68 27.35 -41.32
CA THR A 145 -35.75 27.71 -40.36
C THR A 145 -35.35 27.43 -38.92
N ALA A 146 -35.58 28.43 -38.06
CA ALA A 146 -35.53 28.35 -36.61
C ALA A 146 -36.87 27.81 -36.06
N THR A 147 -36.85 27.16 -34.90
CA THR A 147 -38.00 27.16 -33.99
C THR A 147 -37.51 27.08 -32.56
N THR A 148 -37.73 28.18 -31.85
CA THR A 148 -37.65 28.36 -30.41
C THR A 148 -38.95 27.85 -29.79
N ALA A 149 -38.89 27.19 -28.63
CA ALA A 149 -40.03 27.10 -27.73
C ALA A 149 -39.55 27.10 -26.26
N THR A 150 -39.76 28.24 -25.63
CA THR A 150 -39.67 28.48 -24.19
C THR A 150 -41.01 28.13 -23.56
N THR A 151 -41.02 27.48 -22.40
CA THR A 151 -42.09 27.68 -21.41
C THR A 151 -41.56 27.36 -20.01
N ALA A 152 -41.44 28.39 -19.20
CA ALA A 152 -41.47 28.29 -17.73
C ALA A 152 -42.93 28.17 -17.28
N THR A 153 -43.18 27.68 -16.05
CA THR A 153 -44.08 28.30 -15.06
C THR A 153 -44.20 27.46 -13.76
N THR A 154 -43.81 28.11 -12.65
CA THR A 154 -44.19 28.04 -11.22
C THR A 154 -44.21 26.78 -10.35
N ALA A 155 -43.68 27.03 -9.14
CA ALA A 155 -43.79 26.29 -7.89
C ALA A 155 -45.17 26.39 -7.22
N THR A 156 -45.50 25.40 -6.39
CA THR A 156 -46.38 25.57 -5.21
C THR A 156 -45.96 24.59 -4.11
N THR A 157 -45.84 25.12 -2.90
CA THR A 157 -45.55 24.49 -1.61
C THR A 157 -46.74 23.69 -1.09
N ALA A 158 -46.50 22.53 -0.46
CA ALA A 158 -47.38 22.02 0.61
C ALA A 158 -46.66 20.99 1.50
N THR A 159 -46.57 21.36 2.77
CA THR A 159 -46.24 20.59 3.97
C THR A 159 -47.13 19.37 4.16
N THR A 160 -46.58 18.21 4.55
CA THR A 160 -47.18 17.33 5.58
C THR A 160 -46.20 16.21 5.99
N ALA A 161 -45.88 16.16 7.28
CA ALA A 161 -45.42 14.94 7.96
C ALA A 161 -46.62 14.00 8.19
N PRO A 162 -46.39 12.69 8.31
CA PRO A 162 -46.63 12.11 9.63
C PRO A 162 -45.62 11.02 10.06
N THR A 163 -45.22 11.16 11.32
CA THR A 163 -45.37 10.17 12.41
C THR A 163 -44.91 8.72 12.19
N ALA A 164 -43.91 8.35 13.00
CA ALA A 164 -43.54 6.98 13.34
C ALA A 164 -44.69 6.21 14.03
N PRO A 165 -44.61 4.86 14.03
CA PRO A 165 -44.82 4.14 15.28
C PRO A 165 -43.64 3.23 15.63
N ALA A 166 -43.35 3.20 16.93
CA ALA A 166 -42.43 2.29 17.59
C ALA A 166 -43.15 0.95 17.93
N PRO A 167 -42.53 0.00 18.67
CA PRO A 167 -42.39 -1.38 18.27
C PRO A 167 -43.41 -2.32 18.93
N ALA A 168 -43.53 -3.55 18.42
CA ALA A 168 -44.21 -4.65 19.11
C ALA A 168 -43.36 -5.92 19.08
N ASP A 169 -43.09 -6.40 20.28
CA ASP A 169 -42.51 -7.70 20.64
C ASP A 169 -43.42 -8.89 20.29
N ALA A 170 -42.79 -10.06 20.17
CA ALA A 170 -43.23 -11.43 20.52
C ALA A 170 -42.82 -12.42 19.41
N ALA A 171 -41.75 -13.21 19.58
CA ALA A 171 -41.59 -14.41 20.43
C ALA A 171 -42.03 -15.72 19.73
N ALA A 172 -41.06 -16.65 19.66
CA ALA A 172 -41.18 -18.10 19.41
C ALA A 172 -41.67 -18.54 18.00
N ALA A 173 -41.21 -19.62 17.37
CA ALA A 173 -40.66 -20.86 17.90
C ALA A 173 -39.91 -21.68 16.82
N VAL A 174 -39.25 -22.73 17.30
CA VAL A 174 -38.96 -24.04 16.69
C VAL A 174 -37.62 -24.26 15.96
N SER A 175 -36.83 -25.11 16.61
CA SER A 175 -35.66 -25.86 16.19
C SER A 175 -35.83 -26.68 14.91
N ALA A 176 -34.78 -26.75 14.08
CA ALA A 176 -34.43 -27.99 13.37
C ALA A 176 -32.93 -28.02 13.04
N SER A 177 -32.28 -29.03 13.63
CA SER A 177 -30.93 -29.48 13.37
C SER A 177 -30.84 -30.13 11.98
N ALA A 178 -29.81 -29.78 11.20
CA ALA A 178 -29.26 -30.67 10.17
C ALA A 178 -27.80 -30.30 9.90
N ALA A 179 -26.89 -31.21 10.27
CA ALA A 179 -25.47 -31.16 9.97
C ALA A 179 -25.21 -31.29 8.46
N PRO A 180 -24.15 -30.66 7.91
CA PRO A 180 -23.79 -30.84 6.51
C PRO A 180 -23.02 -32.14 6.28
N ALA A 181 -23.44 -32.87 5.24
CA ALA A 181 -22.75 -34.03 4.70
C ALA A 181 -21.37 -33.66 4.16
N ALA A 182 -20.40 -34.50 4.49
CA ALA A 182 -19.02 -34.44 4.06
C ALA A 182 -18.87 -34.71 2.55
N LEU A 183 -18.07 -33.88 1.87
CA LEU A 183 -17.54 -34.16 0.53
C LEU A 183 -16.04 -34.50 0.62
N PRO A 184 -15.54 -35.44 -0.19
CA PRO A 184 -14.19 -36.00 -0.06
C PRO A 184 -13.09 -35.08 -0.61
N ARG A 185 -11.94 -35.11 0.05
CA ARG A 185 -10.67 -34.51 -0.39
C ARG A 185 -10.06 -35.29 -1.57
N PRO A 186 -9.59 -34.63 -2.64
CA PRO A 186 -8.61 -35.23 -3.54
C PRO A 186 -7.19 -35.15 -2.94
N ALA A 187 -6.45 -36.26 -3.09
CA ALA A 187 -5.07 -36.45 -2.64
C ALA A 187 -4.06 -35.65 -3.48
N PRO A 188 -2.87 -35.31 -2.94
CA PRO A 188 -1.85 -34.52 -3.63
C PRO A 188 -1.06 -35.35 -4.65
N ALA A 189 -0.82 -34.76 -5.83
CA ALA A 189 0.09 -35.30 -6.84
C ALA A 189 1.56 -35.14 -6.40
N ALA A 190 2.34 -36.18 -6.62
CA ALA A 190 3.78 -36.26 -6.38
C ALA A 190 4.61 -35.38 -7.34
N PRO A 191 5.83 -34.96 -6.96
CA PRO A 191 6.68 -34.09 -7.79
C PRO A 191 7.48 -34.88 -8.84
N PRO A 192 7.79 -34.29 -10.01
CA PRO A 192 8.79 -34.85 -10.91
C PRO A 192 10.21 -34.43 -10.52
N ALA A 193 11.14 -35.32 -10.86
CA ALA A 193 12.53 -35.39 -10.47
C ALA A 193 13.48 -34.45 -11.24
N THR A 194 14.60 -34.18 -10.57
CA THR A 194 15.96 -33.77 -10.99
C THR A 194 16.33 -33.71 -12.49
N ALA A 195 16.96 -32.59 -12.86
CA ALA A 195 18.06 -32.49 -13.85
C ALA A 195 18.92 -31.26 -13.47
N ALA A 196 20.13 -31.44 -12.93
CA ALA A 196 21.42 -31.45 -13.62
C ALA A 196 21.90 -30.06 -14.11
N THR A 197 22.83 -29.48 -13.35
CA THR A 197 23.66 -28.30 -13.67
C THR A 197 24.82 -28.65 -14.60
N PRO A 198 25.27 -27.72 -15.46
CA PRO A 198 26.67 -27.69 -15.87
C PRO A 198 27.41 -26.47 -15.31
N SER A 199 28.56 -26.77 -14.70
CA SER A 199 29.59 -25.85 -14.25
C SER A 199 30.24 -25.10 -15.42
N VAL A 200 30.54 -23.81 -15.25
CA VAL A 200 31.43 -23.06 -16.14
C VAL A 200 32.63 -22.56 -15.33
N VAL A 201 33.79 -23.02 -15.77
CA VAL A 201 35.15 -22.68 -15.31
C VAL A 201 35.56 -21.31 -15.86
N SER A 202 36.11 -20.44 -15.01
CA SER A 202 36.80 -19.21 -15.43
C SER A 202 38.31 -19.47 -15.57
N PRO A 203 38.96 -19.00 -16.65
CA PRO A 203 40.42 -19.01 -16.76
C PRO A 203 41.05 -17.68 -16.29
N ARG A 204 42.20 -17.84 -15.63
CA ARG A 204 43.16 -16.82 -15.18
C ARG A 204 44.10 -16.39 -16.32
N PRO A 205 44.60 -15.14 -16.34
CA PRO A 205 45.88 -14.84 -16.97
C PRO A 205 46.93 -14.23 -16.01
N PRO A 206 48.22 -14.20 -16.41
CA PRO A 206 49.38 -14.18 -15.51
C PRO A 206 49.99 -12.79 -15.27
N ALA A 207 50.84 -12.73 -14.25
CA ALA A 207 51.71 -11.61 -13.89
C ALA A 207 52.98 -11.56 -14.75
N VAL A 208 53.48 -10.35 -15.03
CA VAL A 208 54.85 -10.11 -15.52
C VAL A 208 55.43 -8.84 -14.87
N GLU A 209 56.72 -8.96 -14.52
CA GLU A 209 57.66 -8.09 -13.81
C GLU A 209 57.94 -6.70 -14.38
N ALA A 210 58.45 -5.82 -13.49
CA ALA A 210 59.12 -4.54 -13.76
C ALA A 210 60.55 -4.75 -14.36
N PRO A 211 61.28 -3.71 -14.81
CA PRO A 211 62.10 -2.92 -13.86
C PRO A 211 62.46 -1.45 -14.23
N ALA A 212 62.90 -0.73 -13.18
CA ALA A 212 63.98 0.28 -13.05
C ALA A 212 64.08 1.55 -13.93
N ALA A 213 64.16 2.73 -13.28
CA ALA A 213 65.36 3.59 -13.17
C ALA A 213 65.02 5.04 -12.71
N GLY A 214 65.74 5.56 -11.71
CA GLY A 214 65.92 7.02 -11.51
C GLY A 214 67.17 7.50 -12.30
N PRO A 215 67.84 8.62 -11.96
CA PRO A 215 67.49 9.75 -11.09
C PRO A 215 67.78 11.14 -11.77
N VAL A 216 67.34 12.27 -11.19
CA VAL A 216 68.18 13.50 -11.02
C VAL A 216 67.44 14.59 -10.22
N SER A 217 68.16 15.21 -9.27
CA SER A 217 67.85 16.51 -8.63
C SER A 217 68.61 17.63 -9.37
N PRO A 218 68.31 18.93 -9.11
CA PRO A 218 69.07 19.64 -8.07
C PRO A 218 68.30 20.67 -7.21
N GLN A 219 68.96 21.05 -6.13
CA GLN A 219 68.61 21.99 -5.05
C GLN A 219 68.58 23.48 -5.45
N ALA A 220 67.81 24.29 -4.71
CA ALA A 220 68.24 25.48 -3.94
C ALA A 220 66.98 26.19 -3.38
N ALA A 221 66.61 26.03 -2.10
CA ALA A 221 67.07 26.78 -0.91
C ALA A 221 66.57 28.24 -0.83
N ALA A 222 65.52 28.47 -0.01
CA ALA A 222 65.46 29.59 0.95
C ALA A 222 64.35 29.37 2.00
N GLN A 223 64.75 29.61 3.25
CA GLN A 223 64.10 29.45 4.54
C GLN A 223 62.78 30.23 4.72
N GLN A 224 61.80 29.65 5.45
CA GLN A 224 61.40 30.09 6.81
C GLN A 224 60.24 29.23 7.36
N LYS A 225 60.44 28.76 8.60
CA LYS A 225 59.55 27.92 9.42
C LYS A 225 58.52 28.81 10.13
N PRO A 226 57.25 28.38 10.26
CA PRO A 226 56.75 28.21 11.63
C PRO A 226 55.86 26.97 11.84
N ALA A 227 55.96 26.49 13.09
CA ALA A 227 55.00 25.77 13.92
C ALA A 227 53.93 24.86 13.28
N THR A 228 54.05 23.59 13.65
CA THR A 228 53.04 22.53 13.68
C THR A 228 51.67 23.03 14.16
N ALA A 229 50.69 23.07 13.25
CA ALA A 229 49.28 23.23 13.59
C ALA A 229 48.68 21.86 13.93
N SER A 230 48.42 21.69 15.21
CA SER A 230 47.74 20.56 15.84
C SER A 230 46.38 20.28 15.19
N SER A 231 46.09 18.98 15.07
CA SER A 231 44.76 18.43 14.77
C SER A 231 43.66 19.13 15.56
N PRO A 232 42.47 19.38 14.97
CA PRO A 232 41.32 19.81 15.75
C PRO A 232 40.90 18.65 16.65
N ARG A 233 41.30 18.76 17.92
CA ARG A 233 40.83 17.98 19.04
C ARG A 233 39.31 18.09 19.04
N SER A 234 38.63 16.97 18.77
CA SER A 234 37.20 16.83 19.01
C SER A 234 36.90 17.35 20.41
N ALA A 235 36.22 18.48 20.49
CA ALA A 235 35.62 18.92 21.73
C ALA A 235 34.63 17.83 22.13
N ALA A 236 34.92 17.19 23.26
CA ALA A 236 33.97 16.30 23.92
C ALA A 236 32.70 17.12 24.16
N ALA A 237 31.67 16.80 23.38
CA ALA A 237 30.32 17.18 23.72
C ALA A 237 30.04 16.61 25.12
N ALA A 238 29.47 17.44 25.99
CA ALA A 238 28.79 16.98 27.18
C ALA A 238 27.88 15.78 26.84
N PRO A 239 27.56 14.86 27.77
CA PRO A 239 26.61 13.77 27.52
C PRO A 239 25.20 14.35 27.37
N GLY A 240 24.96 14.98 26.23
CA GLY A 240 23.75 15.66 25.82
C GLY A 240 23.13 14.84 24.71
N GLN A 241 22.11 14.09 25.07
CA GLN A 241 21.06 13.56 24.21
C GLN A 241 21.56 12.98 22.87
N ALA A 242 21.87 11.68 22.90
CA ALA A 242 21.96 10.88 21.69
C ALA A 242 20.74 11.16 20.82
N ALA A 243 20.97 11.63 19.60
CA ALA A 243 19.92 11.68 18.58
C ALA A 243 19.24 10.30 18.53
N PRO A 244 17.90 10.22 18.48
CA PRO A 244 17.20 8.95 18.53
C PRO A 244 17.74 8.04 17.41
N ALA A 245 18.25 6.88 17.80
CA ALA A 245 18.77 5.89 16.87
C ALA A 245 17.72 5.62 15.78
N ARG A 246 18.08 5.87 14.51
CA ARG A 246 17.20 5.52 13.40
C ARG A 246 17.10 4.00 13.33
N LEU A 247 15.87 3.48 13.39
CA LEU A 247 15.59 2.05 13.25
C LEU A 247 16.27 1.51 11.98
N PRO A 248 17.17 0.51 12.09
CA PRO A 248 17.88 -0.03 10.94
C PRO A 248 16.92 -0.62 9.91
N ARG A 249 17.20 -0.41 8.61
CA ARG A 249 16.40 -0.91 7.49
C ARG A 249 17.28 -1.65 6.51
N VAL A 250 16.73 -2.71 5.91
CA VAL A 250 17.36 -3.44 4.81
C VAL A 250 16.57 -3.15 3.51
N PRO A 251 17.23 -2.74 2.41
CA PRO A 251 16.55 -2.49 1.13
C PRO A 251 15.90 -3.77 0.59
N PRO A 252 14.93 -3.66 -0.35
CA PRO A 252 14.37 -4.82 -1.03
C PRO A 252 15.43 -5.49 -1.95
N SER A 253 15.11 -6.67 -2.49
CA SER A 253 15.98 -7.32 -3.47
C SER A 253 16.17 -6.45 -4.71
N PRO A 254 17.27 -6.58 -5.48
CA PRO A 254 17.51 -5.76 -6.67
C PRO A 254 16.39 -5.83 -7.72
N GLU A 255 15.75 -6.99 -7.87
CA GLU A 255 14.60 -7.15 -8.76
C GLU A 255 13.37 -6.37 -8.27
N ARG A 256 13.06 -6.50 -6.98
CA ARG A 256 11.96 -5.77 -6.35
C ARG A 256 12.20 -4.27 -6.36
N GLN A 257 13.46 -3.85 -6.18
CA GLN A 257 13.88 -2.45 -6.27
C GLN A 257 13.60 -1.87 -7.67
N ARG A 258 13.97 -2.60 -8.74
CA ARG A 258 13.66 -2.20 -10.13
C ARG A 258 12.16 -2.08 -10.39
N GLN A 259 11.36 -3.02 -9.85
CA GLN A 259 9.90 -2.94 -9.94
C GLN A 259 9.35 -1.70 -9.24
N VAL A 260 9.81 -1.43 -8.02
CA VAL A 260 9.43 -0.23 -7.25
C VAL A 260 9.75 1.05 -8.03
N GLU A 261 10.96 1.17 -8.56
CA GLU A 261 11.41 2.34 -9.32
C GLU A 261 10.56 2.55 -10.59
N ALA A 262 10.25 1.47 -11.32
CA ALA A 262 9.38 1.55 -12.49
C ALA A 262 7.96 2.05 -12.14
N GLN A 263 7.39 1.57 -11.03
CA GLN A 263 6.07 2.03 -10.57
C GLN A 263 6.10 3.49 -10.12
N VAL A 264 7.14 3.90 -9.39
CA VAL A 264 7.32 5.30 -8.98
C VAL A 264 7.41 6.21 -10.20
N GLU A 265 8.17 5.83 -11.22
CA GLU A 265 8.29 6.67 -12.41
C GLU A 265 7.00 6.73 -13.22
N ALA A 266 6.27 5.62 -13.29
CA ALA A 266 4.98 5.57 -13.95
C ALA A 266 3.92 6.47 -13.27
N LEU A 267 4.04 6.81 -11.98
CA LEU A 267 3.17 7.81 -11.31
C LEU A 267 3.29 9.21 -11.94
N PHE A 268 4.42 9.51 -12.58
CA PHE A 268 4.72 10.79 -13.23
C PHE A 268 4.67 10.72 -14.75
N ALA A 269 4.28 9.57 -15.32
CA ALA A 269 4.16 9.39 -16.75
C ALA A 269 3.23 10.44 -17.38
N PRO A 270 3.45 10.89 -18.61
CA PRO A 270 2.56 11.85 -19.28
C PRO A 270 1.17 11.27 -19.55
N ALA A 271 1.08 9.96 -19.81
CA ALA A 271 -0.19 9.26 -20.04
C ALA A 271 -0.96 9.03 -18.73
N ALA A 272 -2.23 9.44 -18.69
CA ALA A 272 -3.09 9.28 -17.50
C ALA A 272 -3.31 7.81 -17.12
N GLN A 273 -3.45 6.93 -18.10
CA GLN A 273 -3.65 5.50 -17.89
C GLN A 273 -2.46 4.85 -17.17
N ALA A 274 -1.23 5.16 -17.59
CA ALA A 274 -0.02 4.63 -16.94
C ALA A 274 0.08 5.06 -15.47
N ARG A 275 -0.26 6.33 -15.17
CA ARG A 275 -0.31 6.82 -13.78
C ARG A 275 -1.35 6.06 -12.95
N LEU A 276 -2.51 5.78 -13.54
CA LEU A 276 -3.60 5.07 -12.87
C LEU A 276 -3.24 3.62 -12.56
N GLU A 277 -2.64 2.92 -13.52
CA GLU A 277 -2.17 1.55 -13.36
C GLU A 277 -1.11 1.46 -12.26
N ALA A 278 -0.15 2.39 -12.26
CA ALA A 278 0.90 2.43 -11.24
C ALA A 278 0.36 2.74 -9.83
N ALA A 279 -0.53 3.72 -9.72
CA ALA A 279 -1.19 4.04 -8.45
C ALA A 279 -2.01 2.84 -7.93
N THR A 280 -2.67 2.11 -8.83
CA THR A 280 -3.46 0.92 -8.49
C THR A 280 -2.56 -0.24 -8.06
N ALA A 281 -1.45 -0.48 -8.78
CA ALA A 281 -0.48 -1.51 -8.43
C ALA A 281 0.11 -1.29 -7.03
N LEU A 282 0.48 -0.05 -6.71
CA LEU A 282 0.96 0.32 -5.37
C LEU A 282 -0.13 0.22 -4.31
N ALA A 283 -1.38 0.61 -4.63
CA ALA A 283 -2.50 0.49 -3.69
C ALA A 283 -2.86 -0.97 -3.35
N LEU A 284 -2.69 -1.90 -4.29
CA LEU A 284 -2.99 -3.32 -4.13
C LEU A 284 -1.85 -4.12 -3.47
N ASP A 285 -0.62 -3.61 -3.49
CA ASP A 285 0.55 -4.20 -2.82
C ASP A 285 1.12 -3.22 -1.77
N PRO A 286 0.60 -3.23 -0.53
CA PRO A 286 1.06 -2.36 0.55
C PRO A 286 2.55 -2.49 0.87
N ALA A 287 3.14 -3.67 0.64
CA ALA A 287 4.57 -3.88 0.83
C ALA A 287 5.38 -3.17 -0.26
N MET A 288 4.93 -3.23 -1.52
CA MET A 288 5.52 -2.44 -2.60
C MET A 288 5.39 -0.94 -2.33
N ALA A 289 4.20 -0.50 -1.93
CA ALA A 289 3.95 0.91 -1.61
C ALA A 289 4.91 1.41 -0.51
N ALA A 290 5.07 0.66 0.57
CA ALA A 290 5.97 1.02 1.66
C ALA A 290 7.45 1.08 1.22
N ASP A 291 7.90 0.13 0.37
CA ASP A 291 9.24 0.16 -0.22
C ASP A 291 9.41 1.32 -1.23
N ALA A 292 8.33 1.76 -1.88
CA ALA A 292 8.34 2.85 -2.85
C ALA A 292 8.38 4.26 -2.24
N LEU A 293 7.95 4.43 -0.99
CA LEU A 293 7.80 5.76 -0.37
C LEU A 293 9.06 6.64 -0.44
N PRO A 294 10.28 6.16 -0.10
CA PRO A 294 11.47 7.01 -0.16
C PRO A 294 11.72 7.55 -1.58
N SER A 295 11.76 6.66 -2.57
CA SER A 295 11.96 7.03 -3.97
C SER A 295 10.82 7.89 -4.53
N ALA A 296 9.57 7.66 -4.09
CA ALA A 296 8.43 8.47 -4.50
C ALA A 296 8.51 9.90 -3.95
N ILE A 297 8.98 10.09 -2.72
CA ILE A 297 9.22 11.43 -2.14
C ILE A 297 10.30 12.16 -2.95
N ASP A 298 11.45 11.51 -3.16
CA ASP A 298 12.57 12.10 -3.89
C ASP A 298 12.18 12.49 -5.32
N ARG A 299 11.46 11.58 -6.02
CA ARG A 299 10.95 11.84 -7.36
C ARG A 299 9.94 12.97 -7.41
N SER A 300 9.07 13.08 -6.41
CA SER A 300 8.09 14.16 -6.28
C SER A 300 8.77 15.52 -6.10
N LEU A 301 9.76 15.59 -5.20
CA LEU A 301 10.54 16.80 -4.96
C LEU A 301 11.33 17.21 -6.21
N ALA A 302 11.90 16.25 -6.94
CA ALA A 302 12.55 16.52 -8.23
C ALA A 302 11.54 17.06 -9.27
N ALA A 303 10.39 16.41 -9.43
CA ALA A 303 9.35 16.84 -10.37
C ALA A 303 8.88 18.28 -10.12
N LEU A 304 8.72 18.65 -8.85
CA LEU A 304 8.31 19.99 -8.43
C LEU A 304 9.38 21.05 -8.73
N ARG A 305 10.67 20.69 -8.70
CA ARG A 305 11.75 21.60 -9.11
C ARG A 305 11.81 21.77 -10.62
N ASP A 306 11.66 20.67 -11.36
CA ASP A 306 11.91 20.66 -12.80
C ASP A 306 10.72 21.18 -13.61
N ALA A 307 9.49 20.82 -13.22
CA ALA A 307 8.27 21.16 -13.96
C ALA A 307 7.05 21.35 -13.03
N PRO A 308 7.04 22.40 -12.17
CA PRO A 308 5.99 22.60 -11.16
C PRO A 308 4.59 22.81 -11.74
N ALA A 309 4.48 23.39 -12.94
CA ALA A 309 3.20 23.67 -13.60
C ALA A 309 2.66 22.49 -14.43
N SER A 310 3.39 21.37 -14.51
CA SER A 310 2.96 20.21 -15.31
C SER A 310 1.81 19.44 -14.66
N ALA A 311 0.79 19.11 -15.45
CA ALA A 311 -0.32 18.26 -15.01
C ALA A 311 0.17 16.86 -14.56
N ALA A 312 1.22 16.33 -15.19
CA ALA A 312 1.81 15.06 -14.80
C ALA A 312 2.53 15.15 -13.45
N THR A 313 3.23 16.27 -13.18
CA THR A 313 3.83 16.57 -11.87
C THR A 313 2.75 16.65 -10.79
N ALA A 314 1.69 17.45 -11.03
CA ALA A 314 0.61 17.61 -10.06
C ALA A 314 -0.09 16.27 -9.73
N ALA A 315 -0.31 15.42 -10.75
CA ALA A 315 -0.91 14.10 -10.57
C ALA A 315 0.03 13.13 -9.83
N GLY A 316 1.30 13.06 -10.20
CA GLY A 316 2.28 12.21 -9.52
C GLY A 316 2.47 12.59 -8.06
N VAL A 317 2.59 13.90 -7.75
CA VAL A 317 2.65 14.41 -6.37
C VAL A 317 1.38 14.06 -5.61
N ALA A 318 0.19 14.22 -6.20
CA ALA A 318 -1.07 13.85 -5.56
C ALA A 318 -1.10 12.35 -5.20
N ASN A 319 -0.68 11.48 -6.11
CA ASN A 319 -0.57 10.04 -5.86
C ASN A 319 0.43 9.73 -4.73
N THR A 320 1.60 10.38 -4.71
CA THR A 320 2.59 10.21 -3.62
C THR A 320 2.02 10.64 -2.27
N LEU A 321 1.30 11.77 -2.20
CA LEU A 321 0.64 12.20 -0.98
C LEU A 321 -0.38 11.16 -0.49
N GLN A 322 -1.12 10.52 -1.38
CA GLN A 322 -2.06 9.45 -1.02
C GLN A 322 -1.33 8.21 -0.47
N LEU A 323 -0.20 7.81 -1.06
CA LEU A 323 0.61 6.71 -0.52
C LEU A 323 1.11 7.03 0.90
N LEU A 324 1.56 8.26 1.13
CA LEU A 324 1.98 8.72 2.46
C LEU A 324 0.81 8.76 3.45
N LEU A 325 -0.37 9.20 3.01
CA LEU A 325 -1.60 9.14 3.81
C LEU A 325 -2.09 7.71 4.07
N ALA A 326 -1.56 6.69 3.42
CA ALA A 326 -1.80 5.28 3.73
C ALA A 326 -0.68 4.64 4.56
N ALA A 327 0.45 5.32 4.73
CA ALA A 327 1.62 4.79 5.43
C ALA A 327 1.39 4.64 6.95
N SER A 328 2.12 3.70 7.55
CA SER A 328 2.11 3.49 9.00
C SER A 328 2.77 4.66 9.75
N PRO A 329 2.39 4.92 11.02
CA PRO A 329 2.95 6.02 11.81
C PRO A 329 4.47 5.98 11.93
N ALA A 330 5.09 4.83 12.26
CA ALA A 330 6.54 4.83 12.41
C ALA A 330 7.24 5.00 11.04
N THR A 331 6.65 4.54 9.93
CA THR A 331 7.14 4.85 8.58
C THR A 331 7.12 6.35 8.28
N LEU A 332 6.03 7.04 8.62
CA LEU A 332 5.93 8.49 8.49
C LEU A 332 6.97 9.21 9.35
N ARG A 333 7.13 8.79 10.62
CA ARG A 333 8.14 9.33 11.53
C ARG A 333 9.56 9.16 11.00
N ALA A 334 9.89 7.99 10.47
CA ALA A 334 11.22 7.71 9.92
C ALA A 334 11.59 8.61 8.73
N GLN A 335 10.59 9.11 8.00
CA GLN A 335 10.75 9.98 6.84
C GLN A 335 10.29 11.42 7.10
N ALA A 336 10.02 11.79 8.36
CA ALA A 336 9.33 13.02 8.72
C ALA A 336 9.94 14.30 8.09
N PRO A 337 11.27 14.50 8.02
CA PRO A 337 11.84 15.68 7.38
C PRO A 337 11.47 15.78 5.89
N ALA A 338 11.64 14.68 5.15
CA ALA A 338 11.36 14.65 3.71
C ALA A 338 9.85 14.73 3.42
N VAL A 339 9.03 14.09 4.25
CA VAL A 339 7.57 14.17 4.16
C VAL A 339 7.07 15.58 4.40
N ARG A 340 7.60 16.29 5.40
CA ARG A 340 7.25 17.69 5.67
C ARG A 340 7.66 18.60 4.51
N GLN A 341 8.87 18.44 4.00
CA GLN A 341 9.35 19.18 2.83
C GLN A 341 8.44 19.00 1.61
N LEU A 342 8.03 17.75 1.32
CA LEU A 342 7.09 17.48 0.24
C LEU A 342 5.72 18.10 0.50
N ALA A 343 5.21 18.03 1.73
CA ALA A 343 3.94 18.65 2.09
C ALA A 343 3.98 20.18 1.99
N ASP A 344 5.12 20.82 2.25
CA ASP A 344 5.32 22.26 2.01
C ASP A 344 5.29 22.58 0.51
N ALA A 345 6.06 21.85 -0.29
CA ALA A 345 6.13 22.09 -1.74
C ALA A 345 4.79 21.80 -2.45
N ALA A 346 4.09 20.73 -2.06
CA ALA A 346 2.83 20.33 -2.70
C ALA A 346 1.66 21.27 -2.39
N ALA A 347 1.69 22.00 -1.27
CA ALA A 347 0.63 22.94 -0.89
C ALA A 347 0.44 24.10 -1.88
N ALA A 348 1.46 24.36 -2.71
CA ALA A 348 1.42 25.37 -3.77
C ALA A 348 0.69 24.90 -5.05
N LEU A 349 0.42 23.60 -5.20
CA LEU A 349 -0.17 23.04 -6.43
C LEU A 349 -1.68 23.23 -6.55
N GLY A 350 -2.40 23.46 -5.45
CA GLY A 350 -3.85 23.62 -5.45
C GLY A 350 -4.50 23.27 -4.11
N ASP A 351 -5.80 23.53 -3.98
CA ASP A 351 -6.53 23.38 -2.72
C ASP A 351 -6.58 21.93 -2.23
N ASN A 352 -6.73 20.97 -3.14
CA ASN A 352 -6.76 19.54 -2.83
C ASN A 352 -5.41 19.07 -2.25
N GLN A 353 -4.30 19.44 -2.90
CA GLN A 353 -2.95 19.11 -2.44
C GLN A 353 -2.64 19.82 -1.12
N ARG A 354 -3.12 21.06 -0.95
CA ARG A 354 -3.01 21.80 0.32
C ARG A 354 -3.75 21.12 1.46
N ALA A 355 -4.96 20.60 1.20
CA ALA A 355 -5.71 19.82 2.19
C ALA A 355 -5.00 18.52 2.56
N ALA A 356 -4.54 17.74 1.56
CA ALA A 356 -3.78 16.52 1.78
C ALA A 356 -2.45 16.78 2.52
N ALA A 357 -1.75 17.87 2.20
CA ALA A 357 -0.53 18.30 2.89
C ALA A 357 -0.79 18.64 4.36
N ARG A 358 -1.88 19.35 4.68
CA ARG A 358 -2.26 19.63 6.09
C ARG A 358 -2.55 18.34 6.85
N GLN A 359 -3.34 17.44 6.26
CA GLN A 359 -3.63 16.14 6.87
C GLN A 359 -2.36 15.33 7.09
N LEU A 360 -1.43 15.34 6.12
CA LEU A 360 -0.17 14.62 6.22
C LEU A 360 0.72 15.16 7.34
N ARG A 361 0.80 16.49 7.50
CA ARG A 361 1.53 17.10 8.64
C ARG A 361 0.94 16.66 9.98
N GLN A 362 -0.39 16.75 10.12
CA GLN A 362 -1.06 16.31 11.33
C GLN A 362 -0.74 14.84 11.66
N ARG A 363 -0.72 13.95 10.65
CA ARG A 363 -0.34 12.55 10.85
C ARG A 363 1.14 12.38 11.22
N VAL A 364 2.04 13.14 10.61
CA VAL A 364 3.48 13.11 10.97
C VAL A 364 3.68 13.58 12.41
N ASP A 365 2.96 14.61 12.85
CA ASP A 365 3.07 15.13 14.22
C ASP A 365 2.47 14.16 15.23
N GLN A 366 1.31 13.54 14.93
CA GLN A 366 0.74 12.46 15.72
C GLN A 366 1.68 11.24 15.79
N ALA A 367 2.34 10.89 14.68
CA ALA A 367 3.34 9.82 14.64
C ALA A 367 4.63 10.17 15.41
N GLY A 368 4.87 11.45 15.66
CA GLY A 368 5.93 11.93 16.55
C GLY A 368 5.70 11.58 18.02
N GLY A 369 4.45 11.29 18.41
CA GLY A 369 4.11 10.73 19.72
C GLY A 369 4.80 9.39 19.98
N GLU A 370 4.90 8.99 21.25
CA GLU A 370 5.62 7.79 21.75
C GLU A 370 5.00 6.46 21.26
N HIS A 371 5.01 6.18 19.96
CA HIS A 371 4.47 4.94 19.38
C HIS A 371 5.58 4.17 18.66
N PRO A 372 6.62 3.70 19.38
CA PRO A 372 7.66 2.87 18.80
C PRO A 372 7.08 1.62 18.14
N PRO A 373 7.74 1.06 17.10
CA PRO A 373 7.30 -0.18 16.50
C PRO A 373 7.30 -1.32 17.53
N VAL A 374 6.33 -2.23 17.41
CA VAL A 374 6.15 -3.34 18.35
C VAL A 374 6.55 -4.66 17.69
N VAL A 375 7.27 -5.51 18.42
CA VAL A 375 7.59 -6.88 18.00
C VAL A 375 7.07 -7.87 19.04
N TYR A 376 6.14 -8.73 18.65
CA TYR A 376 5.67 -9.83 19.48
C TYR A 376 6.52 -11.08 19.23
N LEU A 377 6.95 -11.75 20.30
CA LEU A 377 7.72 -12.99 20.22
C LEU A 377 6.84 -14.18 20.60
N GLN A 378 6.73 -15.16 19.70
CA GLN A 378 6.01 -16.42 19.93
C GLN A 378 6.99 -17.59 19.98
N ILE A 379 6.99 -18.31 21.10
CA ILE A 379 7.90 -19.44 21.36
C ILE A 379 7.13 -20.75 21.57
N ALA A 380 7.72 -21.86 21.17
CA ALA A 380 7.11 -23.18 21.28
C ALA A 380 7.14 -23.73 22.71
N SER A 381 8.20 -23.45 23.47
CA SER A 381 8.43 -23.99 24.82
C SER A 381 9.32 -23.06 25.64
N ASP A 382 9.37 -23.29 26.96
CA ASP A 382 10.24 -22.53 27.87
C ASP A 382 11.74 -22.71 27.58
N ALA A 383 12.13 -23.81 26.92
CA ALA A 383 13.51 -24.01 26.48
C ALA A 383 14.00 -22.91 25.51
N GLN A 384 13.08 -22.23 24.81
CA GLN A 384 13.40 -21.13 23.89
C GLN A 384 13.48 -19.76 24.58
N ARG A 385 13.17 -19.68 25.88
CA ARG A 385 13.10 -18.41 26.62
C ARG A 385 14.45 -17.67 26.68
N PRO A 386 15.62 -18.32 26.83
CA PRO A 386 16.91 -17.61 26.78
C PRO A 386 17.16 -16.95 25.42
N LEU A 387 16.90 -17.66 24.32
CA LEU A 387 16.99 -17.12 22.96
C LEU A 387 16.04 -15.92 22.77
N ALA A 388 14.79 -16.04 23.23
CA ALA A 388 13.81 -14.96 23.14
C ALA A 388 14.22 -13.72 23.95
N ARG A 389 14.85 -13.90 25.13
CA ARG A 389 15.39 -12.79 25.94
C ARG A 389 16.54 -12.08 25.23
N THR A 390 17.48 -12.84 24.66
CA THR A 390 18.61 -12.29 23.88
C THR A 390 18.11 -11.49 22.68
N LEU A 391 17.14 -12.04 21.94
CA LEU A 391 16.49 -11.35 20.83
C LEU A 391 15.78 -10.07 21.32
N ALA A 392 14.95 -10.16 22.35
CA ALA A 392 14.23 -9.01 22.89
C ALA A 392 15.15 -7.88 23.34
N ALA A 393 16.27 -8.19 24.01
CA ALA A 393 17.26 -7.20 24.40
C ALA A 393 17.87 -6.47 23.19
N ARG A 394 18.25 -7.22 22.15
CA ARG A 394 18.80 -6.65 20.91
C ARG A 394 17.80 -5.76 20.17
N LEU A 395 16.53 -6.18 20.12
CA LEU A 395 15.45 -5.42 19.49
C LEU A 395 15.10 -4.15 20.27
N ARG A 396 15.04 -4.22 21.61
CA ARG A 396 14.82 -3.04 22.46
C ARG A 396 15.96 -2.02 22.30
N ALA A 397 17.21 -2.48 22.23
CA ALA A 397 18.36 -1.61 21.96
C ALA A 397 18.27 -0.90 20.59
N ALA A 398 17.61 -1.51 19.60
CA ALA A 398 17.35 -0.89 18.31
C ALA A 398 16.15 0.07 18.28
N GLY A 399 15.38 0.18 19.38
CA GLY A 399 14.25 1.09 19.52
C GLY A 399 12.86 0.45 19.33
N TYR A 400 12.76 -0.88 19.35
CA TYR A 400 11.47 -1.57 19.33
C TYR A 400 10.89 -1.75 20.74
N THR A 401 9.57 -1.67 20.85
CA THR A 401 8.86 -2.22 22.01
C THR A 401 8.70 -3.71 21.82
N VAL A 402 9.15 -4.50 22.80
CA VAL A 402 9.08 -5.96 22.75
C VAL A 402 8.43 -6.43 24.05
N PRO A 403 7.15 -6.84 24.01
CA PRO A 403 6.50 -7.50 25.14
C PRO A 403 7.19 -8.82 25.50
N ASP A 404 6.81 -9.39 26.64
CA ASP A 404 7.29 -10.72 27.01
C ASP A 404 6.85 -11.78 26.00
N ALA A 405 7.71 -12.79 25.81
CA ALA A 405 7.46 -13.86 24.84
C ALA A 405 6.28 -14.74 25.27
N GLU A 406 5.35 -14.98 24.34
CA GLU A 406 4.19 -15.85 24.52
C GLU A 406 4.56 -17.30 24.18
N VAL A 407 4.21 -18.24 25.07
CA VAL A 407 4.35 -19.68 24.79
C VAL A 407 3.14 -20.15 23.99
N VAL A 408 3.34 -20.48 22.72
CA VAL A 408 2.29 -20.89 21.79
C VAL A 408 2.18 -22.41 21.59
N GLY A 409 3.14 -23.18 22.12
CA GLY A 409 3.12 -24.64 22.08
C GLY A 409 3.15 -25.20 20.66
N THR A 410 2.24 -26.14 20.37
CA THR A 410 2.13 -26.82 19.07
C THR A 410 1.72 -25.91 17.92
N ARG A 411 1.26 -24.67 18.20
CA ARG A 411 0.99 -23.65 17.18
C ARG A 411 2.27 -23.08 16.56
N ALA A 412 3.43 -23.29 17.19
CA ALA A 412 4.70 -22.84 16.65
C ALA A 412 4.99 -23.51 15.29
N PRO A 413 5.47 -22.74 14.29
CA PRO A 413 5.71 -23.26 12.95
C PRO A 413 6.91 -24.24 12.94
N ALA A 414 7.02 -25.02 11.86
CA ALA A 414 8.19 -25.87 11.64
C ALA A 414 9.46 -25.06 11.31
N ARG A 415 9.31 -23.87 10.73
CA ARG A 415 10.40 -22.95 10.37
C ARG A 415 10.12 -21.59 10.98
N THR A 416 11.15 -20.90 11.45
CA THR A 416 11.02 -19.56 12.05
C THR A 416 10.42 -18.61 11.03
N GLU A 417 9.45 -17.80 11.45
CA GLU A 417 8.80 -16.81 10.59
C GLU A 417 8.90 -15.41 11.19
N VAL A 418 9.14 -14.42 10.34
CA VAL A 418 8.88 -13.01 10.64
C VAL A 418 7.65 -12.61 9.86
N ARG A 419 6.63 -12.12 10.56
CA ARG A 419 5.37 -11.68 9.96
C ARG A 419 5.23 -10.17 10.13
N THR A 420 5.12 -9.46 9.02
CA THR A 420 4.86 -8.02 9.00
C THR A 420 3.36 -7.79 8.96
N GLN A 421 2.82 -7.01 9.90
CA GLN A 421 1.38 -6.73 9.97
C GLN A 421 1.01 -5.56 9.05
N GLY A 422 0.07 -5.77 8.12
CA GLY A 422 -0.51 -4.70 7.32
C GLY A 422 0.51 -3.88 6.52
N GLY A 423 0.40 -2.56 6.62
CA GLY A 423 1.30 -1.57 5.98
C GLY A 423 2.58 -1.28 6.76
N SER A 424 2.99 -2.14 7.70
CA SER A 424 4.25 -1.94 8.42
C SER A 424 5.44 -2.05 7.46
N ALA A 425 6.51 -1.27 7.66
CA ALA A 425 7.59 -1.18 6.68
C ALA A 425 8.32 -2.52 6.45
N PRO A 426 8.32 -3.07 5.22
CA PRO A 426 9.01 -4.33 4.91
C PRO A 426 10.52 -4.29 5.15
N GLY A 427 11.16 -3.13 4.99
CA GLY A 427 12.58 -2.95 5.28
C GLY A 427 12.97 -3.21 6.74
N TRP A 428 12.05 -2.99 7.68
CA TRP A 428 12.22 -3.38 9.07
C TRP A 428 12.05 -4.88 9.26
N GLY A 429 11.04 -5.49 8.64
CA GLY A 429 10.87 -6.95 8.63
C GLY A 429 12.10 -7.70 8.08
N ARG A 430 12.71 -7.19 7.01
CA ARG A 430 13.97 -7.73 6.45
C ARG A 430 15.15 -7.60 7.43
N TRP A 431 15.27 -6.48 8.14
CA TRP A 431 16.27 -6.32 9.18
C TRP A 431 16.06 -7.28 10.36
N LEU A 432 14.82 -7.44 10.82
CA LEU A 432 14.47 -8.43 11.86
C LEU A 432 14.86 -9.85 11.45
N ALA A 433 14.65 -10.20 10.17
CA ALA A 433 15.05 -11.48 9.63
C ALA A 433 16.58 -11.68 9.62
N GLN A 434 17.36 -10.64 9.32
CA GLN A 434 18.81 -10.70 9.39
C GLN A 434 19.28 -10.94 10.83
N VAL A 435 18.72 -10.23 11.81
CA VAL A 435 19.02 -10.41 13.24
C VAL A 435 18.72 -11.85 13.69
N LEU A 436 17.59 -12.41 13.24
CA LEU A 436 17.24 -13.81 13.53
C LEU A 436 18.16 -14.81 12.85
N ALA A 437 18.56 -14.56 11.60
CA ALA A 437 19.47 -15.42 10.87
C ALA A 437 20.83 -15.53 11.57
N GLU A 438 21.34 -14.42 12.10
CA GLU A 438 22.57 -14.38 12.89
C GLU A 438 22.46 -15.19 14.19
N LEU A 439 21.30 -15.16 14.86
CA LEU A 439 21.11 -15.86 16.14
C LEU A 439 20.77 -17.35 15.99
N THR A 440 20.10 -17.72 14.90
CA THR A 440 19.59 -19.09 14.68
C THR A 440 20.36 -19.88 13.64
N GLY A 441 21.24 -19.22 12.88
CA GLY A 441 22.02 -19.82 11.80
C GLY A 441 21.23 -20.07 10.51
N GLU A 442 19.94 -19.74 10.47
CA GLU A 442 19.07 -19.95 9.30
C GLU A 442 18.21 -18.71 9.03
N PRO A 443 18.08 -18.25 7.78
CA PRO A 443 17.17 -17.15 7.46
C PRO A 443 15.72 -17.56 7.74
N PRO A 444 14.94 -16.75 8.47
CA PRO A 444 13.53 -17.04 8.70
C PRO A 444 12.72 -16.79 7.43
N LYS A 445 11.52 -17.37 7.37
CA LYS A 445 10.55 -17.05 6.32
C LYS A 445 9.93 -15.67 6.60
N LEU A 446 9.97 -14.79 5.61
CA LEU A 446 9.27 -13.51 5.64
C LEU A 446 7.84 -13.69 5.13
N SER A 447 6.87 -13.09 5.82
CA SER A 447 5.48 -13.06 5.38
C SER A 447 4.81 -11.74 5.73
N VAL A 448 3.74 -11.40 4.99
CA VAL A 448 2.96 -10.18 5.21
C VAL A 448 1.52 -10.57 5.52
N LEU A 449 1.04 -10.14 6.68
CA LEU A 449 -0.33 -10.33 7.13
C LEU A 449 -1.18 -9.15 6.63
N ARG A 450 -1.63 -9.26 5.37
CA ARG A 450 -2.28 -8.18 4.62
C ARG A 450 -3.57 -7.64 5.27
N ALA A 451 -4.27 -8.46 6.05
CA ALA A 451 -5.55 -8.10 6.67
C ALA A 451 -5.39 -7.32 7.99
N ALA A 452 -4.18 -7.26 8.56
CA ALA A 452 -3.96 -6.60 9.84
C ALA A 452 -3.74 -5.09 9.68
N ARG A 453 -4.17 -4.34 10.69
CA ARG A 453 -4.08 -2.88 10.70
C ARG A 453 -3.68 -2.40 12.09
N PRO A 454 -2.40 -2.56 12.44
CA PRO A 454 -1.94 -2.20 13.76
C PRO A 454 -1.90 -0.67 13.93
N ALA A 455 -2.04 -0.19 15.17
CA ALA A 455 -1.98 1.23 15.49
C ALA A 455 -0.58 1.83 15.26
N THR A 456 0.46 1.00 15.27
CA THR A 456 1.85 1.34 14.90
C THR A 456 2.46 0.17 14.12
N ASP A 457 3.64 0.37 13.53
CA ASP A 457 4.34 -0.71 12.85
C ASP A 457 4.52 -1.91 13.78
N THR A 458 3.98 -3.07 13.36
CA THR A 458 3.89 -4.26 14.20
C THR A 458 4.41 -5.47 13.45
N PHE A 459 5.22 -6.26 14.16
CA PHE A 459 5.84 -7.47 13.67
C PHE A 459 5.60 -8.61 14.64
N GLU A 460 5.54 -9.83 14.11
CA GLU A 460 5.53 -11.06 14.89
C GLU A 460 6.72 -11.93 14.51
N ILE A 461 7.37 -12.51 15.52
CA ILE A 461 8.46 -13.45 15.34
C ILE A 461 8.03 -14.77 15.96
N TRP A 462 7.74 -15.75 15.09
CA TRP A 462 7.38 -17.09 15.48
C TRP A 462 8.60 -17.99 15.39
N LEU A 463 9.15 -18.41 16.53
CA LEU A 463 10.29 -19.33 16.54
C LEU A 463 9.86 -20.73 16.13
N ALA A 464 10.71 -21.40 15.36
CA ALA A 464 10.48 -22.78 14.95
C ALA A 464 10.36 -23.71 16.17
N ARG A 465 9.46 -24.69 16.10
CA ARG A 465 9.19 -25.64 17.19
C ARG A 465 10.39 -26.47 17.64
N ASP A 466 11.37 -26.67 16.77
CA ASP A 466 12.54 -27.53 17.00
C ASP A 466 13.73 -26.78 17.63
N LEU A 467 13.73 -25.44 17.58
CA LEU A 467 14.78 -24.60 18.16
C LEU A 467 14.88 -24.78 19.66
N CYS A 468 16.11 -24.81 20.17
CA CYS A 468 16.42 -25.04 21.59
C CYS A 468 15.89 -26.39 22.12
N GLY A 469 15.62 -27.33 21.23
CA GLY A 469 15.28 -28.71 21.53
C GLY A 469 16.10 -29.63 20.63
N ALA A 470 15.45 -30.21 19.62
CA ALA A 470 16.12 -31.07 18.64
C ALA A 470 17.21 -30.33 17.85
N ARG A 471 17.02 -29.03 17.59
CA ARG A 471 18.02 -28.16 16.98
C ARG A 471 18.58 -27.20 18.03
N ARG A 472 19.85 -27.40 18.39
CA ARG A 472 20.58 -26.49 19.27
C ARG A 472 21.16 -25.31 18.51
N VAL A 473 21.01 -24.12 19.07
CA VAL A 473 21.73 -22.91 18.63
C VAL A 473 22.40 -22.27 19.84
N PRO A 474 23.55 -21.60 19.69
CA PRO A 474 24.32 -21.07 20.83
C PRO A 474 23.51 -20.15 21.75
N ALA A 475 22.56 -19.40 21.17
CA ALA A 475 21.73 -18.45 21.90
C ALA A 475 20.62 -19.10 22.76
N CYS A 476 20.46 -20.44 22.74
CA CYS A 476 19.50 -21.14 23.59
C CYS A 476 19.94 -21.28 25.05
N GLY A 477 21.20 -20.98 25.37
CA GLY A 477 21.82 -21.42 26.62
C GLY A 477 22.21 -22.89 26.58
N ASP A 478 22.99 -23.31 27.57
CA ASP A 478 23.45 -24.70 27.74
C ASP A 478 22.36 -25.64 28.29
#